data_AF-A0A7K2Z312-F1
#
_entry.id   AF-A0A7K2Z312-F1
#
_cell.length_a   1.000
_cell.length_b   1.000
_cell.length_c   1.000
_cell.angle_alpha   90.00
_cell.angle_beta   90.00
_cell.angle_gamma   90.00
#
_symmetry.space_group_name_H-M   'P 1'
#
loop_
_entity.id
_entity.type
_entity.pdbx_description
1 polymer ?
#
loop_
_entity_poly.entity_id
_entity_poly.type
_entity_poly.pdbx_seq_one_letter_code
_entity_poly.pdbx_strand_id
1 'polypeptide(L)'
;MITSRRKKYCDYYDEAGFECQTAQDDHGEAQDFAAMMRVDAQCIRCDEPAGWKGQGRPRRYCSNRCKQADYRSRRAWTAQAA
;
A
#
# COMPACT_ATOMS: atom_id res chain seq x y z
N MET A 1 0.66 -15.37 -26.36
CA MET A 1 1.63 -16.09 -25.50
C MET A 1 2.51 -15.09 -24.78
N ILE A 2 2.51 -15.04 -23.44
CA ILE A 2 3.42 -14.21 -22.66
C ILE A 2 4.79 -14.90 -22.69
N THR A 3 5.76 -14.34 -23.43
CA THR A 3 7.04 -15.01 -23.71
C THR A 3 8.03 -15.01 -22.54
N SER A 4 7.76 -14.25 -21.47
CA SER A 4 8.58 -14.27 -20.24
C SER A 4 7.94 -13.45 -19.12
N ARG A 5 8.03 -13.95 -17.88
CA ARG A 5 7.55 -13.28 -16.65
C ARG A 5 8.38 -12.03 -16.28
N ARG A 6 9.53 -11.79 -16.93
CA ARG A 6 10.46 -10.68 -16.63
C ARG A 6 10.62 -9.68 -17.78
N LYS A 7 9.97 -9.88 -18.92
CA LYS A 7 10.03 -8.90 -20.01
C LYS A 7 9.30 -7.63 -19.57
N LYS A 8 10.05 -6.52 -19.54
CA LYS A 8 9.55 -5.19 -19.17
C LYS A 8 9.02 -4.40 -20.35
N TYR A 9 9.17 -4.92 -21.57
CA TYR A 9 8.89 -4.22 -22.81
C TYR A 9 8.01 -5.09 -23.70
N CYS A 10 7.04 -4.45 -24.36
CA CYS A 10 6.15 -5.09 -25.32
C CYS A 10 6.89 -5.21 -26.64
N ASP A 11 7.30 -6.43 -26.99
CA ASP A 11 8.18 -6.73 -28.13
C ASP A 11 7.47 -6.82 -29.49
N TYR A 12 6.15 -6.62 -29.50
CA TYR A 12 5.30 -6.87 -30.65
C TYR A 12 4.66 -5.56 -31.12
N TYR A 13 4.55 -5.38 -32.43
CA TYR A 13 3.88 -4.24 -33.08
C TYR A 13 2.52 -4.63 -33.67
N ASP A 14 1.94 -5.71 -33.16
CA ASP A 14 0.62 -6.21 -33.51
C ASP A 14 -0.38 -5.97 -32.36
N GLU A 15 -1.57 -6.55 -32.45
CA GLU A 15 -2.61 -6.46 -31.42
C GLU A 15 -2.11 -6.91 -30.03
N ALA A 16 -1.23 -7.90 -29.96
CA ALA A 16 -0.64 -8.35 -28.69
C ALA A 16 0.32 -7.30 -28.09
N GLY A 17 0.90 -6.44 -28.92
CA GLY A 17 1.64 -5.25 -28.48
C GLY A 17 0.76 -4.24 -27.77
N PHE A 18 -0.42 -3.95 -28.36
CA PHE A 18 -1.40 -3.04 -27.78
C PHE A 18 -1.96 -3.56 -26.46
N GLU A 19 -2.39 -4.82 -26.40
CA GLU A 19 -2.87 -5.44 -25.15
C GLU A 19 -1.82 -5.42 -24.03
N CYS A 20 -0.56 -5.70 -24.39
CA CYS A 20 0.55 -5.65 -23.45
C CYS A 20 0.75 -4.24 -22.90
N GLN A 21 0.69 -3.22 -23.76
CA GLN A 21 0.84 -1.82 -23.34
C GLN A 21 -0.29 -1.40 -22.38
N THR A 22 -1.54 -1.70 -22.72
CA THR A 22 -2.68 -1.42 -21.84
C THR A 22 -2.52 -2.08 -20.47
N ALA A 23 -2.10 -3.35 -20.42
CA ALA A 23 -1.87 -4.03 -19.15
C ALA A 23 -0.72 -3.42 -18.32
N GLN A 24 0.31 -2.87 -18.97
CA GLN A 24 1.38 -2.14 -18.29
C GLN A 24 0.90 -0.81 -17.71
N ASP A 25 0.09 -0.07 -18.47
CA ASP A 25 -0.49 1.20 -18.05
C ASP A 25 -1.44 0.99 -16.86
N ASP A 26 -2.37 0.03 -16.96
CA ASP A 26 -3.29 -0.35 -15.88
C ASP A 26 -2.52 -0.71 -14.59
N HIS A 27 -1.41 -1.45 -14.73
CA HIS A 27 -0.58 -1.81 -13.60
C HIS A 27 0.16 -0.60 -13.01
N GLY A 28 0.62 0.33 -13.85
CA GLY A 28 1.21 1.61 -13.42
C GLY A 28 0.23 2.44 -12.61
N GLU A 29 -0.98 2.65 -13.14
CA GLU A 29 -2.05 3.37 -12.45
C GLU A 29 -2.40 2.71 -11.10
N ALA A 30 -2.54 1.39 -11.08
CA ALA A 30 -2.80 0.65 -9.84
C ALA A 30 -1.69 0.84 -8.79
N GLN A 31 -0.43 0.93 -9.22
CA GLN A 31 0.69 1.21 -8.31
C GLN A 31 0.61 2.62 -7.71
N ASP A 32 0.25 3.62 -8.52
CA ASP A 32 0.12 5.01 -8.09
C ASP A 32 -1.05 5.19 -7.12
N PHE A 33 -2.22 4.60 -7.44
CA PHE A 33 -3.35 4.56 -6.51
C PHE A 33 -2.99 3.86 -5.20
N ALA A 34 -2.29 2.72 -5.27
CA ALA A 34 -1.83 2.03 -4.07
C ALA A 34 -0.83 2.86 -3.26
N ALA A 35 0.02 3.67 -3.90
CA ALA A 35 0.93 4.58 -3.22
C ALA A 35 0.17 5.70 -2.49
N MET A 36 -0.82 6.32 -3.13
CA MET A 36 -1.67 7.34 -2.52
C MET A 36 -2.44 6.79 -1.32
N MET A 37 -3.10 5.64 -1.46
CA MET A 37 -3.84 4.99 -0.36
C MET A 37 -2.95 4.64 0.84
N ARG A 38 -1.66 4.34 0.63
CA ARG A 38 -0.71 4.09 1.74
C ARG A 38 -0.40 5.36 2.53
N VAL A 39 -0.28 6.49 1.84
CA VAL A 39 0.00 7.79 2.47
C VAL A 39 -1.20 8.24 3.31
N ASP A 40 -2.40 8.06 2.77
CA ASP A 40 -3.65 8.51 3.39
C ASP A 40 -4.26 7.51 4.38
N ALA A 41 -3.65 6.34 4.55
CA ALA A 41 -4.11 5.34 5.51
C ALA A 41 -4.18 5.94 6.93
N GLN A 42 -5.36 5.91 7.53
CA GLN A 42 -5.61 6.56 8.82
C GLN A 42 -4.88 5.86 9.97
N CYS A 43 -4.34 6.67 10.88
CA CYS A 43 -3.74 6.19 12.12
C CYS A 43 -4.82 5.68 13.07
N ILE A 44 -4.72 4.43 13.52
CA ILE A 44 -5.71 3.80 14.44
C ILE A 44 -5.92 4.60 15.75
N ARG A 45 -4.94 5.41 16.17
CA ARG A 45 -4.99 6.10 17.46
C ARG A 45 -5.53 7.54 17.39
N CYS A 46 -5.22 8.25 16.30
CA CYS A 46 -5.46 9.69 16.17
C CYS A 46 -6.14 10.08 14.85
N ASP A 47 -6.48 9.11 14.01
CA ASP A 47 -7.20 9.24 12.73
C ASP A 47 -6.52 10.10 11.65
N GLU A 48 -5.43 10.77 11.98
CA GLU A 48 -4.56 11.47 11.03
C GLU A 48 -3.91 10.51 10.00
N PRO A 49 -3.63 10.99 8.78
CA PRO A 49 -2.90 10.21 7.77
C PRO A 49 -1.58 9.65 8.32
N ALA A 50 -1.32 8.36 8.06
CA ALA A 50 -0.10 7.70 8.51
C ALA A 50 1.15 8.18 7.76
N GLY A 51 0.99 8.83 6.60
CA GLY A 51 2.09 9.44 5.85
C GLY A 51 3.11 8.44 5.32
N TRP A 52 2.71 7.17 5.12
CA TRP A 52 3.64 6.10 4.77
C TRP A 52 3.95 6.07 3.27
N LYS A 53 5.22 6.32 2.92
CA LYS A 53 5.73 6.31 1.53
C LYS A 53 6.49 5.04 1.14
N GLY A 54 6.39 3.97 1.93
CA GLY A 54 7.10 2.72 1.67
C GLY A 54 6.30 1.72 0.82
N GLN A 55 6.96 0.62 0.42
CA GLN A 55 6.32 -0.48 -0.32
C GLN A 55 5.53 -1.41 0.61
N GLY A 56 4.56 -2.13 0.04
CA GLY A 56 3.77 -3.14 0.74
C GLY A 56 2.59 -2.58 1.53
N ARG A 57 2.31 -3.16 2.70
CA ARG A 57 1.13 -2.83 3.50
C ARG A 57 1.28 -1.45 4.17
N PRO A 58 0.25 -0.58 4.15
CA PRO A 58 0.28 0.71 4.85
C PRO A 58 0.58 0.56 6.35
N ARG A 59 1.23 1.57 6.94
CA ARG A 59 1.42 1.61 8.40
C ARG A 59 0.08 1.88 9.07
N ARG A 60 -0.15 1.20 10.20
CA ARG A 60 -1.33 1.38 11.04
C ARG A 60 -1.26 2.63 11.95
N TYR A 61 -0.08 3.21 12.10
CA TYR A 61 0.17 4.32 13.01
C TYR A 61 1.07 5.33 12.32
N CYS A 62 0.75 6.62 12.46
CA CYS A 62 1.54 7.74 11.92
C CYS A 62 2.93 7.85 12.58
N SER A 63 3.09 7.37 13.81
CA SER A 63 4.34 7.46 14.57
C SER A 63 4.50 6.34 15.60
N ASN A 64 5.74 6.13 16.06
CA ASN A 64 6.02 5.22 17.19
C ASN A 64 5.32 5.69 18.48
N ARG A 65 5.10 7.00 18.64
CA ARG A 65 4.35 7.56 19.77
C ARG A 65 2.91 7.08 19.78
N CYS A 66 2.20 7.14 18.65
CA CYS A 66 0.83 6.65 18.54
C CYS A 66 0.75 5.13 18.73
N LYS A 67 1.72 4.38 18.19
CA LYS A 67 1.82 2.93 18.42
C LYS A 67 1.92 2.58 19.90
N GLN A 68 2.84 3.24 20.62
CA GLN A 68 3.04 2.97 22.06
C GLN A 68 1.86 3.45 22.90
N ALA A 69 1.23 4.57 22.54
CA ALA A 69 0.03 5.06 23.23
C ALA A 69 -1.13 4.07 23.11
N ASP A 70 -1.44 3.59 21.89
CA ASP A 70 -2.46 2.57 21.67
C ASP A 70 -2.15 1.27 22.42
N TYR A 71 -0.89 0.80 22.39
CA TYR A 71 -0.46 -0.37 23.15
C TYR A 71 -0.70 -0.21 24.66
N ARG A 72 -0.32 0.94 25.24
CA ARG A 72 -0.53 1.24 26.66
C ARG A 72 -2.02 1.33 27.00
N SER A 73 -2.84 1.97 26.17
CA SER A 73 -4.30 2.05 26.36
C SER A 73 -4.94 0.66 26.40
N ARG A 74 -4.57 -0.22 25.46
CA ARG A 74 -5.06 -1.61 25.43
C ARG A 74 -4.66 -2.39 26.68
N ARG A 75 -3.43 -2.24 27.14
CA ARG A 75 -2.93 -2.89 28.36
C ARG A 75 -3.62 -2.38 29.62
N ALA A 76 -3.87 -1.07 29.71
CA ALA A 76 -4.60 -0.48 30.82
C ALA A 76 -6.04 -0.99 30.87
N TRP A 77 -6.70 -1.10 29.71
CA TRP A 77 -8.05 -1.65 29.63
C TRP A 77 -8.11 -3.12 30.07
N THR A 78 -7.17 -3.95 29.61
CA THR A 78 -7.12 -5.35 30.06
C THR A 78 -6.80 -5.51 31.54
N ALA A 79 -6.00 -4.60 32.12
CA ALA A 79 -5.69 -4.62 33.55
C ALA A 79 -6.84 -4.10 34.43
N GLN A 80 -7.74 -3.27 33.88
CA GLN A 80 -8.95 -2.83 34.56
C GLN A 80 -10.08 -3.86 34.48
N ALA A 81 -10.01 -4.80 33.53
CA ALA A 81 -11.00 -5.86 33.31
C ALA A 81 -10.63 -7.20 33.99
N ALA A 82 -9.52 -7.23 34.73
CA ALA A 82 -9.03 -8.38 35.50
C ALA A 82 -9.14 -8.09 37.00
#